data_AF-A0A9X8ZXL2-F1
#
_entry.id   AF-A0A9X8ZXL2-F1
#
_cell.length_a   1.000
_cell.length_b   1.000
_cell.length_c   1.000
_cell.angle_alpha   90.00
_cell.angle_beta   90.00
_cell.angle_gamma   90.00
#
_symmetry.space_group_name_H-M   'P 1'
#
loop_
_entity.id
_entity.type
_entity.pdbx_description
1 polymer ?
#
loop_
_entity_poly.entity_id
_entity_poly.type
_entity_poly.pdbx_seq_one_letter_code
_entity_poly.pdbx_strand_id
1 'polypeptide(L)'
;EALEKGFNRLIERHESLRTVFKEIGEQPVQQIVEFLPRALPVRDYSQLPLEVKEKEVDSLIAREAQEPFDLMNGPLIRNQLVQLEKDEWLL
;
A
#
# COMPACT_ATOMS: atom_id res chain seq x y z
N GLU A 1 -6.08 12.74 5.89
CA GLU A 1 -6.85 12.11 6.99
C GLU A 1 -8.07 11.29 6.58
N ALA A 2 -9.06 11.85 5.85
CA ALA A 2 -10.27 11.09 5.51
C ALA A 2 -10.00 9.83 4.67
N LEU A 3 -9.08 9.94 3.69
CA LEU A 3 -8.68 8.81 2.84
C LEU A 3 -8.01 7.68 3.64
N GLU A 4 -7.09 8.02 4.54
CA GLU A 4 -6.45 7.07 5.45
C GLU A 4 -7.47 6.35 6.34
N LYS A 5 -8.43 7.09 6.93
CA LYS A 5 -9.53 6.50 7.69
C LYS A 5 -10.39 5.57 6.83
N GLY A 6 -10.62 5.93 5.57
CA GLY A 6 -11.32 5.10 4.59
C GLY A 6 -10.60 3.78 4.32
N PHE A 7 -9.29 3.83 4.04
CA PHE A 7 -8.48 2.63 3.84
C PHE A 7 -8.45 1.73 5.07
N ASN A 8 -8.25 2.30 6.26
CA ASN A 8 -8.26 1.55 7.50
C ASN A 8 -9.60 0.84 7.73
N ARG A 9 -10.73 1.50 7.49
CA ARG A 9 -12.06 0.87 7.57
C ARG A 9 -12.25 -0.24 6.55
N LEU A 10 -11.75 -0.07 5.33
CA LEU A 10 -11.81 -1.09 4.29
C LEU A 10 -11.02 -2.34 4.71
N ILE A 11 -9.79 -2.17 5.21
CA ILE A 11 -8.94 -3.28 5.67
C ILE A 11 -9.54 -3.96 6.91
N GLU A 12 -10.07 -3.20 7.87
CA GLU A 12 -10.73 -3.74 9.05
C GLU A 12 -11.94 -4.62 8.67
N ARG A 13 -12.81 -4.11 7.79
CA ARG A 13 -14.04 -4.77 7.36
C ARG A 13 -13.81 -6.04 6.54
N HIS A 14 -12.76 -6.07 5.71
CA HIS A 14 -12.58 -7.13 4.71
C HIS A 14 -11.46 -8.10 5.11
N GLU A 15 -11.84 -9.30 5.53
CA GLU A 15 -10.91 -10.37 5.92
C GLU A 15 -9.90 -10.72 4.82
N SER A 16 -10.32 -10.70 3.55
CA SER A 16 -9.45 -10.97 2.40
C SER A 16 -8.24 -10.04 2.32
N LEU A 17 -8.34 -8.81 2.82
CA LEU A 17 -7.24 -7.84 2.87
C LEU A 17 -6.31 -8.04 4.07
N ARG A 18 -6.71 -8.93 5.00
CA ARG A 18 -5.96 -9.33 6.20
C ARG A 18 -5.59 -10.81 6.16
N THR A 19 -5.74 -11.49 5.02
CA THR A 19 -5.32 -12.88 4.87
C THR A 19 -3.82 -12.94 4.59
N VAL A 20 -3.13 -13.79 5.35
CA VAL A 20 -1.75 -14.24 5.10
C VAL A 20 -1.73 -15.75 4.90
N PHE A 21 -0.63 -16.27 4.38
CA PHE A 21 -0.42 -17.69 4.13
C PHE A 21 0.65 -18.22 5.07
N LYS A 22 0.25 -19.10 5.99
CA LYS A 22 1.15 -19.79 6.93
C LYS A 22 1.31 -21.25 6.52
N GLU A 23 2.37 -21.88 7.00
CA GLU A 23 2.55 -23.32 6.88
C GLU A 23 2.21 -24.00 8.20
N ILE A 24 1.33 -25.01 8.15
CA ILE A 24 1.10 -25.93 9.26
C ILE A 24 1.54 -27.31 8.79
N GLY A 25 2.69 -27.78 9.27
CA GLY A 25 3.38 -28.92 8.67
C GLY A 25 3.88 -28.56 7.27
N GLU A 26 3.48 -29.34 6.26
CA GLU A 26 3.84 -29.12 4.84
C GLU A 26 2.67 -28.55 4.01
N GLN A 27 1.61 -28.06 4.65
CA GLN A 27 0.42 -27.54 3.94
C GLN A 27 0.28 -26.03 4.14
N PRO A 28 0.18 -25.24 3.03
CA PRO A 28 -0.13 -23.82 3.13
C PRO A 28 -1.59 -23.63 3.53
N VAL A 29 -1.82 -22.81 4.55
CA VAL A 29 -3.15 -22.45 5.07
C VAL A 29 -3.31 -20.94 5.06
N GLN A 30 -4.56 -20.49 4.87
CA GLN A 30 -4.92 -19.09 5.00
C GLN A 30 -5.19 -18.77 6.47
N GLN A 31 -4.59 -17.68 6.96
CA GLN A 31 -4.83 -17.15 8.28
C GLN A 31 -5.25 -15.69 8.18
N ILE A 32 -6.35 -15.33 8.83
CA ILE A 32 -6.80 -13.94 8.92
C ILE A 32 -6.09 -13.30 10.13
N VAL A 33 -5.29 -12.26 9.88
CA VAL A 33 -4.63 -11.51 10.96
C VAL A 33 -5.54 -10.43 11.53
N GLU A 34 -5.33 -10.07 12.79
CA GLU A 34 -6.03 -8.95 13.43
C GLU A 34 -5.76 -7.65 12.67
N PHE A 35 -6.77 -6.77 12.66
CA PHE A 35 -6.61 -5.46 12.07
C PHE A 35 -5.70 -4.59 12.94
N LEU A 36 -4.70 -3.98 12.29
CA LEU A 36 -3.85 -2.95 12.88
C LEU A 36 -3.94 -1.69 12.00
N PRO A 37 -4.33 -0.53 12.55
CA PRO A 37 -4.35 0.72 11.80
C PRO A 37 -2.98 1.05 11.20
N ARG A 38 -2.97 1.54 9.96
CA ARG A 38 -1.77 1.99 9.27
C ARG A 38 -1.92 3.40 8.76
N ALA A 39 -0.83 4.16 8.84
CA ALA A 39 -0.74 5.45 8.19
C ALA A 39 -0.75 5.27 6.67
N LEU A 40 -1.40 6.19 5.94
CA LEU A 40 -1.28 6.28 4.49
C LEU A 40 0.01 7.04 4.19
N PRO A 41 1.06 6.39 3.64
CA PRO A 41 2.31 7.09 3.36
C PRO A 41 2.08 8.15 2.28
N VAL A 42 2.62 9.35 2.50
CA VAL A 42 2.51 10.47 1.57
C VAL A 42 3.90 10.87 1.09
N ARG A 43 4.07 10.97 -0.23
CA ARG A 43 5.26 11.56 -0.86
C ARG A 43 4.91 12.89 -1.49
N ASP A 44 5.69 13.92 -1.21
CA ASP A 44 5.51 15.23 -1.81
C ASP A 44 6.49 15.41 -2.98
N TYR A 45 5.95 15.40 -4.19
CA TYR A 45 6.67 15.69 -5.44
C TYR A 45 6.31 17.06 -6.01
N SER A 46 5.53 17.88 -5.28
CA SER A 46 5.06 19.19 -5.75
C SER A 46 6.18 20.18 -6.03
N GLN A 47 7.34 20.00 -5.39
CA GLN A 47 8.51 20.86 -5.56
C GLN A 47 9.50 20.33 -6.61
N LEU A 48 9.22 19.20 -7.25
CA LEU A 48 10.08 18.64 -8.29
C LEU A 48 9.84 19.33 -9.65
N PRO A 49 10.89 19.57 -10.45
CA PRO A 49 10.72 19.95 -11.85
C PRO A 49 9.86 18.93 -12.61
N LEU A 50 9.03 19.38 -13.56
CA LEU A 50 8.07 18.53 -14.26
C LEU A 50 8.69 17.26 -14.85
N GLU A 51 9.80 17.39 -15.57
CA GLU A 51 10.52 16.25 -16.18
C GLU A 51 11.05 15.24 -15.14
N VAL A 52 11.43 15.73 -13.95
CA VAL A 52 11.88 14.87 -12.85
C VAL A 52 10.68 14.20 -12.20
N LYS A 53 9.58 14.94 -12.02
CA LYS A 53 8.34 14.45 -11.40
C LYS A 53 7.77 13.24 -12.14
N GLU A 54 7.64 13.32 -13.47
CA GLU A 54 7.14 12.22 -14.30
C GLU A 54 8.01 10.97 -14.15
N LYS A 55 9.33 11.14 -14.22
CA LYS A 55 10.29 10.04 -14.06
C LYS A 55 10.23 9.39 -12.67
N GLU A 56 10.10 10.19 -11.61
CA GLU A 56 9.99 9.69 -10.24
C GLU A 56 8.66 8.95 -9.99
N VAL A 57 7.58 9.37 -10.64
CA VAL A 57 6.29 8.66 -10.63
C VAL A 57 6.42 7.31 -11.31
N ASP A 58 6.97 7.25 -12.53
CA ASP A 58 7.15 6.00 -13.26
C ASP A 58 8.07 5.03 -12.50
N SER A 59 9.17 5.55 -11.94
CA SER A 59 10.09 4.74 -11.15
C SER A 59 9.44 4.22 -9.87
N LEU A 60 8.59 5.02 -9.22
CA LEU A 60 7.84 4.58 -8.05
C LEU A 60 6.87 3.46 -8.42
N ILE A 61 6.05 3.65 -9.46
CA ILE A 61 5.08 2.64 -9.91
C ILE A 61 5.80 1.32 -10.25
N ALA A 62 6.90 1.38 -11.01
CA ALA A 62 7.67 0.21 -11.37
C ALA A 62 8.22 -0.52 -10.14
N ARG A 63 8.72 0.22 -9.14
CA ARG A 63 9.25 -0.37 -7.91
C ARG A 63 8.15 -1.03 -7.07
N GLU A 64 7.03 -0.35 -6.85
CA GLU A 64 5.91 -0.90 -6.06
C GLU A 64 5.33 -2.15 -6.73
N ALA A 65 5.23 -2.17 -8.06
CA ALA A 65 4.75 -3.32 -8.83
C ALA A 65 5.70 -4.54 -8.78
N GLN A 66 7.01 -4.30 -8.64
CA GLN A 66 8.02 -5.36 -8.62
C GLN A 66 8.38 -5.84 -7.22
N GLU A 67 8.14 -5.03 -6.19
CA GLU A 67 8.43 -5.44 -4.82
C GLU A 67 7.48 -6.58 -4.41
N PRO A 68 8.01 -7.75 -4.00
CA PRO A 68 7.19 -8.89 -3.64
C PRO A 68 6.48 -8.66 -2.29
N PHE A 69 5.33 -9.30 -2.11
CA PHE A 69 4.68 -9.35 -0.81
C PHE A 69 5.29 -10.45 0.07
N ASP A 70 5.47 -10.16 1.36
CA ASP A 70 5.67 -11.19 2.37
C ASP A 70 4.35 -11.90 2.63
N LEU A 71 4.16 -13.06 1.98
CA LEU A 71 2.95 -13.86 2.12
C LEU A 71 2.72 -14.38 3.54
N MET A 72 3.77 -14.51 4.35
CA MET A 72 3.65 -15.08 5.69
C MET A 72 3.18 -14.04 6.69
N ASN A 73 3.70 -12.82 6.62
CA ASN A 73 3.46 -11.80 7.64
C ASN A 73 2.49 -10.72 7.18
N GLY A 74 2.37 -10.53 5.87
CA GLY A 74 1.56 -9.47 5.29
C GLY A 74 2.03 -8.07 5.71
N PRO A 75 1.22 -7.04 5.42
CA PRO A 75 -0.05 -7.12 4.69
C PRO A 75 0.11 -7.43 3.20
N LEU A 76 -0.91 -8.05 2.61
CA LEU A 76 -0.96 -8.31 1.16
C LEU A 76 -1.67 -7.18 0.39
N ILE A 77 -1.61 -5.97 0.95
CA ILE A 77 -2.12 -4.74 0.37
C ILE A 77 -1.13 -3.61 0.70
N ARG A 78 -0.84 -2.78 -0.31
CA ARG A 78 -0.03 -1.57 -0.19
C ARG A 78 -0.81 -0.40 -0.77
N ASN A 79 -0.69 0.76 -0.15
CA ASN A 79 -1.23 2.02 -0.62
C ASN A 79 -0.23 3.13 -0.32
N GLN A 80 -0.18 4.12 -1.18
CA GLN A 80 0.65 5.30 -1.02
C GLN A 80 -0.01 6.44 -1.77
N LEU A 81 0.10 7.65 -1.24
CA LEU A 81 -0.39 8.86 -1.88
C LEU A 81 0.82 9.71 -2.32
N VAL A 82 0.78 10.23 -3.54
CA VAL A 82 1.80 11.13 -4.08
C VAL A 82 1.17 12.48 -4.39
N GLN A 83 1.68 13.55 -3.81
CA GLN A 83 1.28 14.91 -4.14
C GLN A 83 2.10 15.38 -5.35
N LEU A 84 1.42 15.65 -6.47
CA LEU A 84 2.06 16.14 -7.69
C LEU A 84 2.02 17.66 -7.76
N GLU A 85 0.93 18.28 -7.31
CA GLU A 85 0.75 19.72 -7.19
C GLU A 85 -0.12 20.03 -5.97
N LYS A 86 -0.44 21.30 -5.71
CA LYS A 86 -1.34 21.69 -4.63
C LYS A 86 -2.67 20.91 -4.65
N ASP A 87 -3.26 20.79 -5.84
CA ASP A 87 -4.58 20.20 -6.05
C ASP A 87 -4.54 18.95 -6.96
N GLU A 88 -3.35 18.38 -7.18
CA GLU A 88 -3.14 17.19 -8.01
C GLU A 88 -2.44 16.09 -7.22
N TRP A 89 -3.05 14.90 -7.22
CA TRP A 89 -2.63 13.78 -6.39
C TRP A 89 -2.75 12.47 -7.19
N LEU A 90 -1.80 11.57 -6.96
CA LEU A 90 -1.80 10.21 -7.50
C LEU A 90 -1.92 9.22 -6.33
N LEU A 91 -2.80 8.23 -6.48
CA LEU A 91 -3.04 7.14 -5.54
C LEU A 91 -2.69 5.79 -6.15
#